data_AF-A0A1Q6QGT4-F1
#
_entry.id   AF-A0A1Q6QGT4-F1
#
_cell.length_a   1.000
_cell.length_b   1.000
_cell.length_c   1.000
_cell.angle_alpha   90.00
_cell.angle_beta   90.00
_cell.angle_gamma   90.00
#
_symmetry.space_group_name_H-M   'P 1'
#
loop_
_entity.id
_entity.type
_entity.pdbx_description
1 polymer ?
#
loop_
_entity_poly.entity_id
_entity_poly.type
_entity_poly.pdbx_seq_one_letter_code
_entity_poly.pdbx_strand_id
1 'polypeptide(L)'
;MEQGDRVICAISGGADSVALLWCLYLLREQLDLKLSAAHLNHGLRGEESDRDEDFVRQLCAGYQIPLTVGRTQVQAQGRGLEDAARRARYTFLESLDPAAKIATAHTADDNAETVLLHLIRGAGLRGLGGIAPARGRVIRPMLGVTRQEVEAFLGHWNLPHVEDSSNGQPDFLRNRVRSRIMPLLRQENPRFARSCSETALTLRLDEA
;
A
#
# COMPACT_ATOMS: atom_id res chain seq x y z
N MET A 1 -8.74 -13.31 2.31
CA MET A 1 -8.07 -13.85 3.51
C MET A 1 -9.04 -14.80 4.16
N GLU A 2 -8.51 -15.86 4.74
CA GLU A 2 -9.27 -16.95 5.34
C GLU A 2 -8.83 -17.10 6.80
N GLN A 3 -9.65 -17.81 7.57
CA GLN A 3 -9.37 -18.08 8.96
C GLN A 3 -8.09 -18.92 9.11
N GLY A 4 -7.22 -18.58 10.07
CA GLY A 4 -5.96 -19.29 10.30
C GLY A 4 -4.80 -18.87 9.38
N ASP A 5 -5.01 -17.92 8.46
CA ASP A 5 -3.97 -17.42 7.58
C ASP A 5 -2.78 -16.83 8.35
N ARG A 6 -1.57 -17.05 7.82
CA ARG A 6 -0.38 -16.29 8.21
C ARG A 6 -0.28 -15.04 7.35
N VAL A 7 -0.15 -13.88 7.97
CA VAL A 7 -0.15 -12.60 7.26
C VAL A 7 1.06 -11.77 7.67
N ILE A 8 1.88 -11.40 6.69
CA ILE A 8 2.94 -10.43 6.83
C ILE A 8 2.42 -9.09 6.29
N CYS A 9 2.23 -8.12 7.17
CA CYS A 9 1.88 -6.75 6.78
C CYS A 9 3.14 -5.96 6.41
N ALA A 10 3.22 -5.51 5.15
CA ALA A 10 4.27 -4.59 4.73
C ALA A 10 4.01 -3.20 5.30
N ILE A 11 4.88 -2.73 6.20
CA ILE A 11 4.72 -1.46 6.90
C ILE A 11 5.87 -0.49 6.57
N SER A 12 5.53 0.73 6.15
CA SER A 12 6.51 1.79 5.92
C SER A 12 6.56 2.82 7.05
N GLY A 13 5.56 2.81 7.93
CA GLY A 13 5.35 3.86 8.94
C GLY A 13 4.39 4.96 8.48
N GLY A 14 4.08 5.01 7.18
CA GLY A 14 3.10 5.93 6.61
C GLY A 14 1.66 5.54 6.92
N ALA A 15 0.77 6.52 6.82
CA ALA A 15 -0.65 6.42 7.19
C ALA A 15 -1.37 5.16 6.68
N ASP A 16 -1.33 4.88 5.37
CA ASP A 16 -2.04 3.73 4.80
C ASP A 16 -1.50 2.39 5.36
N SER A 17 -0.18 2.30 5.55
CA SER A 17 0.46 1.09 6.07
C SER A 17 0.19 0.85 7.56
N VAL A 18 0.09 1.93 8.35
CA VAL A 18 -0.32 1.87 9.76
C VAL A 18 -1.79 1.49 9.86
N ALA A 19 -2.66 2.07 9.03
CA ALA A 19 -4.07 1.71 9.00
C ALA A 19 -4.28 0.25 8.60
N LEU A 20 -3.55 -0.25 7.59
CA LEU A 20 -3.58 -1.67 7.22
C LEU A 20 -3.19 -2.57 8.40
N LEU A 21 -2.06 -2.28 9.04
CA LEU A 21 -1.56 -3.06 10.16
C LEU A 21 -2.60 -3.09 11.28
N TRP A 22 -3.20 -1.94 11.59
CA TRP A 22 -4.20 -1.84 12.65
C TRP A 22 -5.50 -2.57 12.31
N CYS A 23 -6.01 -2.46 11.08
CA CYS A 23 -7.14 -3.27 10.62
C CYS A 23 -6.88 -4.77 10.79
N LEU A 24 -5.70 -5.24 10.37
CA LEU A 24 -5.31 -6.64 10.51
C LEU A 24 -5.16 -7.04 11.98
N TYR A 25 -4.64 -6.15 12.82
CA TYR A 25 -4.52 -6.35 14.26
C TYR A 25 -5.88 -6.53 14.93
N LEU A 26 -6.86 -5.67 14.62
CA LEU A 26 -8.22 -5.76 15.15
C LEU A 26 -8.94 -7.05 14.69
N LEU A 27 -8.70 -7.47 13.45
CA LEU A 27 -9.32 -8.67 12.88
C LEU A 27 -8.61 -9.97 13.28
N ARG A 28 -7.42 -9.91 13.89
CA ARG A 28 -6.58 -11.10 14.10
C ARG A 28 -7.26 -12.15 14.97
N GLU A 29 -8.01 -11.76 15.99
CA GLU A 29 -8.68 -12.71 16.90
C GLU A 29 -9.91 -13.32 16.24
N GLN A 30 -10.68 -12.51 15.51
CA GLN A 30 -11.89 -12.96 14.82
C GLN A 30 -11.58 -13.92 13.67
N LEU A 31 -10.44 -13.72 13.00
CA LEU A 31 -10.00 -14.52 11.86
C LEU A 31 -8.87 -15.51 12.21
N ASP A 32 -8.50 -15.65 13.48
CA ASP A 32 -7.36 -16.48 13.94
C ASP A 32 -6.08 -16.23 13.12
N LEU A 33 -5.77 -14.96 12.84
CA LEU A 33 -4.63 -14.59 11.99
C LEU A 33 -3.33 -14.69 12.78
N LYS A 34 -2.34 -15.33 12.18
CA LYS A 34 -0.94 -15.23 12.63
C LYS A 34 -0.32 -14.01 11.97
N LEU A 35 -0.52 -12.86 12.60
CA LEU A 35 -0.08 -11.56 12.13
C LEU A 35 1.38 -11.28 12.49
N SER A 36 2.17 -10.85 11.51
CA SER A 36 3.47 -10.21 11.69
C SER A 36 3.60 -8.99 10.77
N ALA A 37 4.57 -8.14 11.06
CA ALA A 37 4.89 -6.95 10.29
C ALA A 37 6.29 -7.09 9.67
N ALA A 38 6.49 -6.45 8.52
CA ALA A 38 7.79 -6.38 7.87
C ALA A 38 8.07 -4.97 7.34
N HIS A 39 9.23 -4.42 7.70
CA HIS A 39 9.71 -3.13 7.26
C HIS A 39 11.02 -3.29 6.48
N LEU A 40 11.15 -2.58 5.36
CA LEU A 40 12.41 -2.47 4.63
C LEU A 40 12.86 -1.02 4.61
N ASN A 41 13.95 -0.75 5.31
CA ASN A 41 14.61 0.54 5.28
C ASN A 41 15.57 0.58 4.07
N HIS A 42 15.27 1.49 3.13
CA HIS A 42 16.01 1.64 1.87
C HIS A 42 17.24 2.56 2.00
N GLY A 43 17.44 3.22 3.15
CA GLY A 43 18.52 4.17 3.40
C GLY A 43 18.51 5.42 2.51
N LEU A 44 17.40 5.71 1.81
CA LEU A 44 17.34 6.76 0.79
C LEU A 44 17.28 8.17 1.37
N ARG A 45 16.81 8.31 2.61
CA ARG A 45 16.57 9.61 3.26
C ARG A 45 17.41 9.83 4.51
N GLY A 46 18.50 9.08 4.65
CA GLY A 46 19.39 9.16 5.81
C GLY A 46 18.61 9.03 7.12
N GLU A 47 18.74 10.04 7.99
CA GLU A 47 18.12 10.09 9.31
C GLU A 47 16.59 9.92 9.30
N GLU A 48 15.88 10.39 8.26
CA GLU A 48 14.43 10.16 8.15
C GLU A 48 14.12 8.66 8.01
N SER A 49 14.94 7.92 7.26
CA SER A 49 14.72 6.47 7.09
C SER A 49 14.96 5.71 8.40
N ASP A 50 15.94 6.12 9.19
CA ASP A 50 16.20 5.54 10.52
C ASP A 50 15.08 5.90 11.51
N ARG A 51 14.60 7.15 11.51
CA ARG A 51 13.45 7.59 12.32
C ARG A 51 12.19 6.79 12.01
N ASP A 52 11.90 6.58 10.72
CA ASP A 52 10.72 5.84 10.29
C ASP A 52 10.81 4.36 10.69
N GLU A 53 12.02 3.77 10.63
CA GLU A 53 12.27 2.42 11.14
C GLU A 53 12.03 2.34 12.66
N ASP A 54 12.55 3.30 13.43
CA ASP A 54 12.38 3.36 14.88
C ASP A 54 10.91 3.53 15.28
N PHE A 55 10.17 4.37 14.56
CA PHE A 55 8.72 4.51 14.72
C PHE A 55 8.01 3.16 14.55
N VAL A 56 8.32 2.42 13.47
CA VAL A 56 7.70 1.12 13.21
C VAL A 56 8.08 0.09 14.28
N ARG A 57 9.32 0.10 14.76
CA ARG A 57 9.78 -0.76 15.87
C ARG A 57 8.98 -0.51 17.14
N GLN A 58 8.83 0.76 17.51
CA GLN A 58 8.08 1.16 18.70
C GLN A 58 6.60 0.80 18.58
N LEU A 59 5.98 1.07 17.43
CA LEU A 59 4.60 0.72 17.15
C LEU A 59 4.36 -0.78 17.30
N CYS A 60 5.19 -1.61 16.65
CA CYS A 60 5.03 -3.07 16.72
C CYS A 60 5.29 -3.61 18.12
N ALA A 61 6.30 -3.10 18.83
CA ALA A 61 6.60 -3.50 20.20
C ALA A 61 5.44 -3.16 21.16
N GLY A 62 4.84 -1.98 21.03
CA GLY A 62 3.73 -1.54 21.87
C GLY A 62 2.49 -2.43 21.78
N TYR A 63 2.28 -3.09 20.64
CA TYR A 63 1.15 -3.99 20.40
C TYR A 63 1.54 -5.48 20.32
N GLN A 64 2.79 -5.81 20.70
CA GLN A 64 3.32 -7.18 20.66
C GLN A 64 3.17 -7.85 19.28
N ILE A 65 3.36 -7.09 18.21
CA ILE A 65 3.32 -7.59 16.83
C ILE A 65 4.76 -7.98 16.44
N PRO A 66 5.02 -9.24 16.06
CA PRO A 66 6.34 -9.64 15.57
C PRO A 66 6.74 -8.80 14.36
N LEU A 67 7.92 -8.19 14.41
CA LEU A 67 8.44 -7.31 13.36
C LEU A 67 9.76 -7.86 12.81
N THR A 68 9.81 -8.05 11.50
CA THR A 68 11.07 -8.29 10.77
C THR A 68 11.50 -7.01 10.06
N VAL A 69 12.73 -6.57 10.32
CA VAL A 69 13.30 -5.39 9.66
C VAL A 69 14.45 -5.80 8.76
N GLY A 70 14.36 -5.43 7.48
CA GLY A 70 15.45 -5.49 6.53
C GLY A 70 16.06 -4.11 6.30
N ARG A 71 17.35 -4.06 5.99
CA ARG A 71 18.02 -2.85 5.48
C ARG A 71 18.67 -3.15 4.13
N THR A 72 18.54 -2.23 3.19
CA THR A 72 19.21 -2.32 1.89
C THR A 72 19.47 -0.94 1.34
N GLN A 73 20.61 -0.74 0.66
CA GLN A 73 20.86 0.48 -0.08
C GLN A 73 20.37 0.31 -1.51
N VAL A 74 19.40 1.13 -1.91
CA VAL A 74 18.87 1.11 -3.27
C VAL A 74 19.58 2.18 -4.09
N GLN A 75 20.23 1.77 -5.17
CA GLN A 75 20.75 2.69 -6.17
C GLN A 75 19.80 2.75 -7.37
N ALA A 76 19.64 3.93 -7.97
CA ALA A 76 18.87 4.07 -9.20
C ALA A 76 19.57 3.28 -10.32
N GLN A 77 18.89 2.27 -10.86
CA GLN A 77 19.36 1.51 -12.02
C GLN A 77 18.28 1.51 -13.10
N GLY A 78 18.59 2.10 -14.25
CA GLY A 78 17.68 2.14 -15.40
C GLY A 78 16.36 2.88 -15.10
N ARG A 79 15.31 2.13 -14.75
CA ARG A 79 13.89 2.56 -14.60
C ARG A 79 13.60 3.48 -13.40
N GLY A 80 14.62 4.13 -12.84
CA GLY A 80 14.49 5.06 -11.71
C GLY A 80 14.55 4.41 -10.33
N LEU A 81 14.66 5.27 -9.32
CA LEU A 81 14.87 4.89 -7.92
C LEU A 81 13.65 4.22 -7.29
N GLU A 82 12.44 4.70 -7.60
CA GLU A 82 11.18 4.16 -7.08
C GLU A 82 10.96 2.71 -7.48
N ASP A 83 11.20 2.39 -8.76
CA ASP A 83 11.05 1.02 -9.27
C ASP A 83 12.09 0.07 -8.65
N ALA A 84 13.32 0.56 -8.42
CA ALA A 84 14.36 -0.19 -7.71
C ALA A 84 13.98 -0.44 -6.24
N ALA A 85 13.46 0.57 -5.54
CA ALA A 85 13.00 0.45 -4.15
C ALA A 85 11.82 -0.52 -4.03
N ARG A 86 10.86 -0.40 -4.95
CA ARG A 86 9.72 -1.32 -5.05
C ARG A 86 10.17 -2.76 -5.25
N ARG A 87 11.11 -3.02 -6.17
CA ARG A 87 11.68 -4.37 -6.38
C ARG A 87 12.34 -4.90 -5.11
N ALA A 88 13.23 -4.12 -4.51
CA ALA A 88 13.92 -4.53 -3.29
C ALA A 88 12.94 -4.88 -2.15
N ARG A 89 11.86 -4.10 -2.02
CA ARG A 89 10.78 -4.37 -1.06
C ARG A 89 10.10 -5.69 -1.31
N TYR A 90 9.68 -5.97 -2.54
CA TYR A 90 9.03 -7.25 -2.84
C TYR A 90 10.00 -8.42 -2.68
N THR A 91 11.25 -8.31 -3.12
CA THR A 91 12.26 -9.35 -2.91
C THR A 91 12.48 -9.66 -1.43
N PHE A 92 12.58 -8.63 -0.59
CA PHE A 92 12.67 -8.81 0.85
C PHE A 92 11.43 -9.50 1.42
N LEU A 93 10.24 -8.97 1.15
CA LEU A 93 8.98 -9.54 1.65
C LEU A 93 8.77 -10.99 1.18
N GLU A 94 9.13 -11.28 -0.07
CA GLU A 94 9.01 -12.61 -0.67
C GLU A 94 10.07 -13.61 -0.17
N SER A 95 11.16 -13.13 0.45
CA SER A 95 12.15 -13.98 1.12
C SER A 95 11.75 -14.44 2.52
N LEU A 96 10.72 -13.81 3.11
CA LEU A 96 10.15 -14.18 4.41
C LEU A 96 9.28 -15.46 4.29
N ASP A 97 8.53 -15.80 5.35
CA ASP A 97 7.73 -17.04 5.44
C ASP A 97 6.96 -17.34 4.14
N PRO A 98 7.32 -18.39 3.37
CA PRO A 98 6.70 -18.70 2.09
C PRO A 98 5.23 -19.13 2.22
N ALA A 99 4.80 -19.58 3.41
CA ALA A 99 3.41 -19.93 3.70
C ALA A 99 2.55 -18.70 4.03
N ALA A 100 3.14 -17.52 4.21
CA ALA A 100 2.40 -16.32 4.56
C ALA A 100 1.93 -15.53 3.34
N LYS A 101 0.73 -14.93 3.46
CA LYS A 101 0.23 -13.88 2.57
C LYS A 101 0.91 -12.57 2.92
N ILE A 102 1.28 -11.78 1.90
CA ILE A 102 1.93 -10.48 2.05
C ILE A 102 0.88 -9.39 1.82
N ALA A 103 0.46 -8.68 2.86
CA ALA A 103 -0.50 -7.60 2.76
C ALA A 103 0.19 -6.25 2.50
N THR A 104 -0.28 -5.52 1.49
CA THR A 104 0.22 -4.17 1.15
C THR A 104 -0.91 -3.15 1.13
N ALA A 105 -0.62 -1.93 1.54
CA ALA A 105 -1.61 -0.89 1.82
C ALA A 105 -2.00 -0.05 0.58
N HIS A 106 -2.12 -0.68 -0.59
CA HIS A 106 -2.66 0.03 -1.76
C HIS A 106 -4.15 0.32 -1.54
N THR A 107 -4.53 1.58 -1.71
CA THR A 107 -5.87 2.12 -1.49
C THR A 107 -6.69 2.17 -2.79
N ALA A 108 -7.97 2.53 -2.67
CA ALA A 108 -8.83 2.86 -3.81
C ALA A 108 -8.28 4.03 -4.64
N ASP A 109 -7.59 4.97 -3.99
CA ASP A 109 -6.97 6.11 -4.65
C ASP A 109 -5.77 5.71 -5.50
N ASP A 110 -4.88 4.85 -4.98
CA ASP A 110 -3.78 4.28 -5.76
C ASP A 110 -4.28 3.53 -6.99
N ASN A 111 -5.40 2.82 -6.84
CA ASN A 111 -6.01 2.08 -7.92
C ASN A 111 -6.61 3.00 -8.97
N ALA A 112 -7.38 4.01 -8.56
CA ALA A 112 -7.95 5.01 -9.45
C ALA A 112 -6.86 5.76 -10.23
N GLU A 113 -5.78 6.16 -9.56
CA GLU A 113 -4.60 6.74 -10.22
C GLU A 113 -4.04 5.80 -11.29
N THR A 114 -3.90 4.51 -10.97
CA THR A 114 -3.37 3.50 -11.89
C THR A 114 -4.28 3.29 -13.10
N VAL A 115 -5.61 3.23 -12.90
CA VAL A 115 -6.59 3.11 -13.98
C VAL A 115 -6.54 4.33 -14.90
N LEU A 116 -6.53 5.54 -14.34
CA LEU A 116 -6.43 6.79 -15.10
C LEU A 116 -5.12 6.87 -15.90
N LEU A 117 -3.99 6.46 -15.31
CA LEU A 117 -2.71 6.42 -16.00
C LEU A 117 -2.72 5.45 -17.19
N HIS A 118 -3.35 4.28 -17.03
CA HIS A 118 -3.51 3.33 -18.13
C HIS A 118 -4.45 3.87 -19.22
N LEU A 119 -5.54 4.53 -18.83
CA LEU A 119 -6.48 5.16 -19.77
C LEU A 119 -5.79 6.25 -20.60
N ILE A 120 -5.02 7.14 -19.95
CA ILE A 120 -4.28 8.23 -20.63
C ILE A 120 -3.24 7.68 -21.61
N ARG A 121 -2.59 6.57 -21.27
CA ARG A 121 -1.56 5.93 -22.12
C ARG A 121 -2.14 5.06 -23.24
N GLY A 122 -3.45 4.79 -23.20
CA GLY A 122 -4.11 3.79 -24.02
C GLY A 122 -3.92 2.38 -23.44
N ALA A 123 -5.03 1.72 -23.10
CA ALA A 123 -5.01 0.37 -22.56
C ALA A 123 -6.29 -0.40 -22.95
N GLY A 124 -6.17 -1.72 -23.10
CA GLY A 124 -7.31 -2.62 -23.16
C GLY A 124 -7.89 -2.95 -21.77
N LEU A 125 -8.88 -3.84 -21.72
CA LEU A 125 -9.55 -4.26 -20.49
C LEU A 125 -8.57 -4.66 -19.38
N ARG A 126 -7.49 -5.37 -19.73
CA ARG A 126 -6.41 -5.74 -18.81
C ARG A 126 -5.79 -4.58 -18.04
N GLY A 127 -5.51 -3.49 -18.74
CA GLY A 127 -4.92 -2.30 -18.13
C GLY A 127 -5.95 -1.53 -17.32
N LEU A 128 -7.19 -1.45 -17.81
CA LEU A 128 -8.29 -0.81 -17.09
C LEU A 128 -8.73 -1.59 -15.84
N GLY A 129 -8.36 -2.88 -15.73
CA GLY A 129 -8.52 -3.67 -14.52
C GLY A 129 -7.67 -3.21 -13.32
N GLY A 130 -6.82 -2.18 -13.49
CA GLY A 130 -6.10 -1.52 -12.41
C GLY A 130 -5.15 -2.43 -11.63
N ILE A 131 -5.01 -2.15 -10.34
CA ILE A 131 -4.24 -2.93 -9.38
C ILE A 131 -5.02 -4.19 -9.01
N ALA A 132 -4.40 -5.37 -9.18
CA ALA A 132 -5.05 -6.64 -8.83
C ALA A 132 -5.19 -6.81 -7.30
N PRO A 133 -6.36 -7.22 -6.77
CA PRO A 133 -6.56 -7.49 -5.35
C PRO A 133 -5.60 -8.53 -4.77
N ALA A 134 -5.25 -9.53 -5.57
CA ALA A 134 -4.25 -10.53 -5.25
C ALA A 134 -3.35 -10.79 -6.46
N ARG A 135 -2.07 -11.09 -6.20
CA ARG A 135 -1.11 -11.61 -7.18
C ARG A 135 -0.17 -12.58 -6.47
N GLY A 136 -0.30 -13.87 -6.76
CA GLY A 136 0.35 -14.91 -5.95
C GLY A 136 -0.06 -14.75 -4.49
N ARG A 137 0.93 -14.70 -3.59
CA ARG A 137 0.71 -14.48 -2.14
C ARG A 137 0.58 -13.01 -1.73
N VAL A 138 0.77 -12.05 -2.63
CA VAL A 138 0.61 -10.62 -2.33
C VAL A 138 -0.86 -10.23 -2.44
N ILE A 139 -1.42 -9.72 -1.35
CA ILE A 139 -2.81 -9.27 -1.23
C ILE A 139 -2.89 -7.76 -0.93
N ARG A 140 -3.99 -7.13 -1.35
CA ARG A 140 -4.24 -5.69 -1.20
C ARG A 140 -5.64 -5.44 -0.63
N PRO A 141 -5.82 -5.65 0.70
CA PRO A 141 -7.15 -5.57 1.31
C PRO A 141 -7.81 -4.19 1.23
N MET A 142 -7.02 -3.12 1.03
CA MET A 142 -7.49 -1.73 1.07
C MET A 142 -7.90 -1.16 -0.29
N LEU A 143 -7.95 -1.94 -1.37
CA LEU A 143 -8.32 -1.41 -2.70
C LEU A 143 -9.75 -0.82 -2.78
N GLY A 144 -10.63 -1.12 -1.83
CA GLY A 144 -11.96 -0.50 -1.70
C GLY A 144 -12.03 0.67 -0.70
N VAL A 145 -10.92 0.97 -0.02
CA VAL A 145 -10.80 1.97 1.05
C VAL A 145 -10.15 3.22 0.49
N THR A 146 -10.80 4.36 0.69
CA THR A 146 -10.30 5.66 0.24
C THR A 146 -9.30 6.26 1.21
N ARG A 147 -8.46 7.17 0.73
CA ARG A 147 -7.52 7.94 1.56
C ARG A 147 -8.22 8.68 2.71
N GLN A 148 -9.42 9.23 2.46
CA GLN A 148 -10.21 9.91 3.48
C GLN A 148 -10.68 8.94 4.58
N GLU A 149 -11.05 7.72 4.22
CA GLU A 149 -11.43 6.68 5.19
C GLU A 149 -10.22 6.21 6.01
N VAL A 150 -9.04 6.15 5.40
CA VAL A 150 -7.78 5.89 6.13
C VAL A 150 -7.54 6.98 7.17
N GLU A 151 -7.63 8.25 6.78
CA GLU A 151 -7.41 9.39 7.69
C GLU A 151 -8.43 9.40 8.83
N ALA A 152 -9.72 9.20 8.52
CA ALA A 152 -10.78 9.09 9.51
C ALA A 152 -10.56 7.92 10.48
N PHE A 153 -10.12 6.77 9.96
CA PHE A 153 -9.84 5.58 10.76
C PHE A 153 -8.65 5.78 11.71
N LEU A 154 -7.56 6.37 11.22
CA LEU A 154 -6.40 6.70 12.04
C LEU A 154 -6.77 7.74 13.12
N GLY A 155 -7.58 8.74 12.76
CA GLY A 155 -8.07 9.74 13.71
C GLY A 155 -8.98 9.14 14.79
N HIS A 156 -9.86 8.20 14.42
CA HIS A 156 -10.73 7.52 15.37
C HIS A 156 -9.95 6.73 16.44
N TRP A 157 -8.87 6.05 16.03
CA TRP A 157 -8.02 5.27 16.93
C TRP A 157 -6.85 6.06 17.53
N ASN A 158 -6.74 7.36 17.21
CA ASN A 158 -5.62 8.22 17.60
C ASN A 158 -4.25 7.60 17.30
N LEU A 159 -4.11 7.00 16.11
CA LEU A 159 -2.90 6.28 15.72
C LEU A 159 -1.85 7.23 15.14
N PRO A 160 -0.64 7.27 15.72
CA PRO A 160 0.43 8.03 15.12
C PRO A 160 0.86 7.38 13.81
N HIS A 161 1.36 8.20 12.89
CA HIS A 161 1.98 7.75 11.65
C HIS A 161 2.99 8.79 11.20
N VAL A 162 3.92 8.37 10.36
CA VAL A 162 4.91 9.25 9.76
C VAL A 162 4.33 9.90 8.50
N GLU A 163 4.50 11.21 8.37
CA GLU A 163 4.24 11.92 7.12
C GLU A 163 5.45 11.80 6.18
N ASP A 164 5.20 11.32 4.97
CA ASP A 164 6.25 11.11 3.96
C ASP A 164 6.61 12.41 3.23
N SER A 165 7.85 12.89 3.42
CA SER A 165 8.47 14.01 2.69
C SER A 165 8.62 13.75 1.17
N SER A 166 8.61 12.48 0.75
CA SER A 166 8.80 12.03 -0.64
C SER A 166 7.58 12.22 -1.52
N ASN A 167 6.42 12.60 -0.96
CA ASN A 167 5.18 12.85 -1.71
C ASN A 167 5.28 14.05 -2.69
N GLY A 168 6.40 14.76 -2.70
CA GLY A 168 6.61 15.98 -3.46
C GLY A 168 7.35 15.87 -4.81
N GLN A 169 7.91 14.72 -5.23
CA GLN A 169 8.68 14.63 -6.49
C GLN A 169 8.17 13.60 -7.51
N PRO A 170 8.13 13.95 -8.82
CA PRO A 170 7.15 13.39 -9.74
C PRO A 170 7.71 12.32 -10.70
N ASP A 171 6.98 11.22 -10.83
CA ASP A 171 6.51 10.87 -12.18
C ASP A 171 5.49 11.96 -12.56
N PHE A 172 5.88 12.87 -13.46
CA PHE A 172 5.12 14.10 -13.78
C PHE A 172 3.66 13.80 -14.11
N LEU A 173 3.39 12.62 -14.68
CA LEU A 173 2.02 12.24 -14.99
C LEU A 173 1.24 11.79 -13.75
N ARG A 174 1.79 10.87 -12.94
CA ARG A 174 1.08 10.36 -11.73
C ARG A 174 0.82 11.49 -10.74
N ASN A 175 1.80 12.36 -10.52
CA ASN A 175 1.61 13.51 -9.63
C ASN A 175 0.52 14.46 -10.16
N ARG A 176 0.47 14.73 -11.48
CA ARG A 176 -0.63 15.52 -12.07
C ARG A 176 -1.99 14.83 -11.95
N VAL A 177 -2.05 13.51 -12.11
CA VAL A 177 -3.29 12.75 -11.90
C VAL A 177 -3.78 12.93 -10.46
N ARG A 178 -2.91 12.71 -9.48
CA ARG A 178 -3.22 12.86 -8.05
C ARG A 178 -3.59 14.28 -7.63
N SER A 179 -2.78 15.26 -8.01
CA SER A 179 -2.91 16.65 -7.51
C SER A 179 -3.89 17.53 -8.29
N ARG A 180 -4.22 17.18 -9.54
CA ARG A 180 -5.09 18.00 -10.40
C ARG A 180 -6.33 17.26 -10.90
N ILE A 181 -6.17 16.05 -11.44
CA ILE A 181 -7.28 15.34 -12.09
C ILE A 181 -8.21 14.69 -11.07
N MET A 182 -7.66 13.99 -10.07
CA MET A 182 -8.44 13.33 -9.02
C MET A 182 -9.34 14.31 -8.25
N PRO A 183 -8.87 15.50 -7.83
CA PRO A 183 -9.74 16.49 -7.21
C PRO A 183 -10.95 16.90 -8.06
N LEU A 184 -10.74 17.12 -9.37
CA LEU A 184 -11.85 17.46 -10.28
C LEU A 184 -12.85 16.30 -10.41
N LEU A 185 -12.37 15.07 -10.55
CA LEU A 185 -13.25 13.89 -10.63
C LEU A 185 -14.02 13.67 -9.32
N ARG A 186 -13.43 14.00 -8.18
CA ARG A 186 -14.11 13.96 -6.87
C ARG A 186 -15.18 15.04 -6.72
N GLN A 187 -15.04 16.19 -7.39
CA GLN A 187 -16.11 17.21 -7.40
C GLN A 187 -17.35 16.70 -8.14
N GLU A 188 -17.15 15.97 -9.24
CA GLU A 188 -18.25 15.36 -10.01
C GLU A 188 -18.85 14.12 -9.31
N ASN A 189 -17.99 13.28 -8.71
CA ASN A 189 -18.39 12.11 -7.95
C ASN A 189 -17.52 11.97 -6.70
N PRO A 190 -18.02 12.33 -5.49
CA PRO A 190 -17.26 12.20 -4.25
C PRO A 190 -16.76 10.78 -3.96
N ARG A 191 -17.40 9.75 -4.54
CA ARG A 191 -17.02 8.33 -4.41
C ARG A 191 -16.17 7.83 -5.58
N PHE A 192 -15.61 8.72 -6.41
CA PHE A 192 -14.94 8.37 -7.65
C PHE A 192 -13.88 7.27 -7.49
N ALA A 193 -13.00 7.37 -6.50
CA ALA A 193 -11.94 6.38 -6.27
C ALA A 193 -12.50 4.96 -6.02
N ARG A 194 -13.58 4.87 -5.23
CA ARG A 194 -14.30 3.61 -4.98
C ARG A 194 -14.98 3.10 -6.24
N SER A 195 -15.78 3.93 -6.90
CA SER A 195 -16.49 3.54 -8.14
C SER A 195 -15.53 3.09 -9.24
N CYS A 196 -14.38 3.75 -9.36
CA CYS A 196 -13.32 3.37 -10.29
C CYS A 196 -12.72 2.00 -9.93
N SER A 197 -12.50 1.73 -8.64
CA SER A 197 -11.98 0.44 -8.18
C SER A 197 -12.97 -0.71 -8.37
N GLU A 198 -14.27 -0.48 -8.13
CA GLU A 198 -15.35 -1.44 -8.41
C GLU A 198 -15.43 -1.73 -9.91
N THR A 199 -15.38 -0.70 -10.75
CA THR A 199 -15.38 -0.84 -12.22
C THR A 199 -14.17 -1.63 -12.69
N ALA A 200 -12.98 -1.32 -12.18
CA ALA A 200 -11.75 -2.04 -12.49
C ALA A 200 -11.83 -3.53 -12.13
N LEU A 201 -12.52 -3.87 -11.03
CA LEU A 201 -12.77 -5.26 -10.67
C LEU A 201 -13.68 -5.96 -11.69
N THR A 202 -14.77 -5.33 -12.11
CA THR A 202 -15.67 -5.87 -13.15
C THR A 202 -14.94 -6.08 -14.47
N LEU A 203 -14.19 -5.08 -14.95
CA LEU A 203 -13.44 -5.18 -16.21
C LEU A 203 -12.41 -6.30 -16.20
N ARG A 204 -11.86 -6.64 -15.02
CA ARG A 204 -10.95 -7.77 -14.85
C ARG A 204 -11.67 -9.11 -14.95
N LEU A 205 -12.91 -9.20 -14.48
CA LEU A 205 -13.73 -10.41 -14.61
C LEU A 205 -14.17 -10.63 -16.06
N ASP A 206 -14.46 -9.55 -16.80
CA ASP A 206 -14.85 -9.62 -18.20
C ASP A 206 -13.69 -10.03 -19.14
N GLU A 207 -12.44 -9.86 -18.71
CA GLU A 207 -11.24 -10.27 -19.47
C GLU A 207 -10.85 -11.74 -19.24
N ALA A 208 -11.31 -12.35 -18.13
CA ALA A 208 -10.88 -13.67 -17.67
C ALA A 208 -11.61 -14.82 -18.37
#